data_AF-F8ETP7-F1
#
_entry.id   AF-F8ETP7-F1
#
_cell.length_a   1.000
_cell.length_b   1.000
_cell.length_c   1.000
_cell.angle_alpha   90.00
_cell.angle_beta   90.00
_cell.angle_gamma   90.00
#
_symmetry.space_group_name_H-M   'P 1'
#
loop_
_entity.id
_entity.type
_entity.pdbx_description
1 polymer ?
#
loop_
_entity_poly.entity_id
_entity_poly.type
_entity_poly.pdbx_seq_one_letter_code
_entity_poly.pdbx_strand_id
1 'polypeptide(L)'
;MKHPAIIWIIRLSFWIALLGAYICAVIPSADTLHLAPSDKIDHILAFLLLTTLACLGWPKVQSLKLAFRLAAFGAFIELTQAIPFIHRDAELADWFADMSAILGILFIRNITYRYFCRSHIQKQRY
;
A
#
# COMPACT_ATOMS: atom_id res chain seq x y z
N MET A 1 -18.83 -14.98 -10.76
CA MET A 1 -17.77 -15.21 -11.77
C MET A 1 -16.56 -14.38 -11.38
N LYS A 2 -15.40 -14.98 -11.11
CA LYS A 2 -14.16 -14.22 -10.87
C LYS A 2 -13.64 -13.83 -12.25
N HIS A 3 -13.80 -12.58 -12.68
CA HIS A 3 -13.29 -12.16 -13.99
C HIS A 3 -11.75 -12.14 -13.91
N PRO A 4 -11.05 -13.13 -14.50
CA PRO A 4 -9.60 -13.23 -14.34
C PRO A 4 -8.89 -12.00 -14.89
N ALA A 5 -9.44 -11.40 -15.96
CA ALA A 5 -8.94 -10.16 -16.56
C ALA A 5 -8.89 -8.98 -15.56
N ILE A 6 -9.93 -8.79 -14.74
CA ILE A 6 -9.97 -7.69 -13.76
C ILE A 6 -8.87 -7.86 -12.71
N ILE A 7 -8.67 -9.10 -12.22
CA ILE A 7 -7.61 -9.38 -11.24
C ILE A 7 -6.23 -9.13 -11.85
N TRP A 8 -6.04 -9.49 -13.12
CA TRP A 8 -4.79 -9.21 -13.83
C TRP A 8 -4.52 -7.71 -13.97
N ILE A 9 -5.53 -6.92 -14.34
CA ILE A 9 -5.41 -5.47 -14.43
C ILE A 9 -5.02 -4.89 -13.06
N ILE A 10 -5.71 -5.28 -11.98
CA ILE A 10 -5.40 -4.79 -10.62
C ILE A 10 -3.96 -5.12 -10.21
N ARG A 11 -3.49 -6.34 -10.50
CA ARG A 11 -2.11 -6.75 -10.21
C ARG A 11 -1.10 -5.95 -11.02
N LEU A 12 -1.40 -5.70 -12.30
CA LEU A 12 -0.54 -4.88 -13.14
C LEU A 12 -0.50 -3.44 -12.62
N SER A 13 -1.65 -2.86 -12.28
CA SER A 13 -1.76 -1.55 -11.65
C SER A 13 -0.99 -1.48 -10.34
N PHE A 14 -1.01 -2.54 -9.51
CA PHE A 14 -0.20 -2.61 -8.30
C PHE A 14 1.29 -2.49 -8.60
N TRP A 15 1.81 -3.26 -9.55
CA TRP A 15 3.23 -3.23 -9.88
C TRP A 15 3.66 -1.91 -10.51
N ILE A 16 2.81 -1.32 -11.35
CA ILE A 16 3.04 0.01 -11.93
C ILE A 16 3.06 1.06 -10.81
N ALA A 17 2.08 1.04 -9.91
CA ALA A 17 2.03 1.97 -8.77
C ALA A 17 3.21 1.77 -7.82
N LEU A 18 3.66 0.53 -7.60
CA LEU A 18 4.80 0.22 -6.73
C LEU A 18 6.08 0.83 -7.30
N LEU A 19 6.31 0.63 -8.60
CA LEU A 19 7.46 1.19 -9.29
C LEU A 19 7.39 2.72 -9.34
N GLY A 20 6.22 3.27 -9.66
CA GLY A 20 6.00 4.72 -9.68
C GLY A 20 6.24 5.37 -8.32
N ALA A 21 5.70 4.79 -7.25
CA ALA A 21 5.93 5.27 -5.88
C ALA A 21 7.42 5.25 -5.51
N TYR A 22 8.13 4.17 -5.85
CA TYR A 22 9.57 4.09 -5.62
C TYR A 22 10.34 5.16 -6.38
N ILE A 23 10.08 5.32 -7.69
CA ILE A 23 10.73 6.33 -8.53
C ILE A 23 10.48 7.73 -7.97
N CYS A 24 9.23 8.06 -7.65
CA CYS A 24 8.90 9.34 -7.05
C CYS A 24 9.60 9.53 -5.70
N ALA A 25 9.72 8.52 -4.86
CA ALA A 25 10.37 8.67 -3.55
C ALA A 25 11.89 8.90 -3.65
N VAL A 26 12.55 8.38 -4.69
CA VAL A 26 14.03 8.48 -4.85
C VAL A 26 14.48 9.65 -5.71
N ILE A 27 13.62 10.23 -6.56
CA ILE A 27 13.97 11.47 -7.28
C ILE A 27 14.15 12.59 -6.25
N PRO A 28 15.17 13.47 -6.35
CA PRO A 28 15.36 14.59 -5.42
C PRO A 28 14.11 15.48 -5.27
N SER A 29 13.84 16.01 -4.07
CA SER A 29 12.61 16.75 -3.76
C SER A 29 12.31 17.92 -4.69
N ALA A 30 13.36 18.57 -5.21
CA ALA A 30 13.20 19.69 -6.14
C ALA A 30 12.57 19.27 -7.48
N ASP A 31 12.78 18.02 -7.89
CA ASP A 31 12.39 17.49 -9.20
C ASP A 31 11.21 16.51 -9.11
N THR A 32 10.67 16.27 -7.90
CA THR A 32 9.56 15.35 -7.74
C THR A 32 8.20 15.94 -8.02
N LEU A 33 7.35 15.08 -8.58
CA LEU A 33 5.94 15.35 -8.67
C LEU A 33 5.30 15.18 -7.29
N HIS A 34 4.93 16.30 -6.68
CA HIS A 34 4.10 16.31 -5.47
C HIS A 34 2.62 16.28 -5.83
N LEU A 35 1.89 15.30 -5.30
CA LEU A 35 0.44 15.22 -5.45
C LEU A 35 -0.28 15.94 -4.29
N ALA A 36 0.45 16.20 -3.21
CA ALA A 36 -0.04 16.84 -2.00
C ALA A 36 0.91 17.94 -1.50
N PRO A 37 0.49 18.76 -0.51
CA PRO A 37 1.31 19.85 0.02
C PRO A 37 2.59 19.43 0.76
N SER A 38 2.80 18.13 0.99
CA SER A 38 3.96 17.61 1.71
C SER A 38 4.26 16.16 1.30
N ASP A 39 5.54 15.81 1.24
CA ASP A 39 6.06 14.47 0.93
C ASP A 39 5.41 13.38 1.80
N LYS A 40 5.21 13.67 3.09
CA LYS A 40 4.54 12.76 4.02
C LYS A 40 3.12 12.38 3.59
N ILE A 41 2.37 13.31 2.99
CA ILE A 41 1.02 13.02 2.48
C ILE A 41 1.13 12.22 1.18
N ASP A 42 2.11 12.51 0.33
CA ASP A 42 2.37 11.71 -0.88
C ASP A 42 2.68 10.26 -0.52
N HIS A 43 3.50 10.03 0.50
CA HIS A 43 3.79 8.70 1.09
C HIS A 43 2.51 8.01 1.57
N ILE A 44 1.70 8.68 2.39
CA ILE A 44 0.42 8.14 2.87
C ILE A 44 -0.48 7.74 1.69
N LEU A 45 -0.64 8.61 0.69
CA LEU A 45 -1.48 8.35 -0.48
C LEU A 45 -0.96 7.17 -1.30
N ALA A 46 0.37 7.09 -1.51
CA ALA A 46 1.01 5.99 -2.21
C ALA A 46 0.76 4.66 -1.48
N PHE A 47 0.95 4.60 -0.16
CA PHE A 47 0.74 3.38 0.61
C PHE A 47 -0.74 3.01 0.80
N LEU A 48 -1.65 3.99 0.83
CA LEU A 48 -3.10 3.72 0.76
C LEU A 48 -3.45 3.03 -0.57
N LEU A 49 -2.94 3.56 -1.69
CA LEU A 49 -3.18 3.00 -3.02
C LEU A 49 -2.59 1.59 -3.14
N LEU A 50 -1.31 1.42 -2.79
CA LEU A 50 -0.61 0.14 -2.84
C LEU A 50 -1.29 -0.91 -1.98
N THR A 51 -1.65 -0.57 -0.74
CA THR A 51 -2.32 -1.51 0.15
C THR A 51 -3.69 -1.91 -0.38
N THR A 52 -4.45 -0.96 -0.94
CA THR A 52 -5.76 -1.21 -1.54
C THR A 52 -5.64 -2.16 -2.73
N LEU A 53 -4.76 -1.86 -3.69
CA LEU A 53 -4.51 -2.70 -4.85
C LEU A 53 -4.01 -4.09 -4.46
N ALA A 54 -3.14 -4.18 -3.43
CA ALA A 54 -2.65 -5.46 -2.95
C ALA A 54 -3.77 -6.32 -2.32
N CYS A 55 -4.67 -5.70 -1.55
CA CYS A 55 -5.82 -6.38 -0.97
C CYS A 55 -6.79 -6.90 -2.04
N LEU A 56 -6.99 -6.15 -3.12
CA LEU A 56 -7.87 -6.53 -4.23
C LEU A 56 -7.22 -7.56 -5.18
N GLY A 57 -5.92 -7.44 -5.45
CA GLY A 57 -5.18 -8.30 -6.37
C GLY A 57 -4.82 -9.68 -5.78
N TRP A 58 -4.67 -9.76 -4.45
CA TRP A 58 -4.34 -10.98 -3.71
C TRP A 58 -5.25 -11.19 -2.48
N PRO A 59 -6.57 -11.36 -2.66
CA PRO A 59 -7.53 -11.41 -1.56
C PRO A 59 -7.35 -12.60 -0.60
N LYS A 60 -6.63 -13.65 -1.04
CA LYS A 60 -6.33 -14.85 -0.23
C LYS A 60 -5.09 -14.68 0.66
N VAL A 61 -4.31 -13.60 0.49
CA VAL A 61 -3.09 -13.40 1.29
C VAL A 61 -3.47 -12.84 2.66
N GLN A 62 -2.89 -13.45 3.70
CA GLN A 62 -3.09 -13.05 5.09
C GLN A 62 -2.72 -11.58 5.31
N SER A 63 -3.50 -10.86 6.11
CA SER A 63 -3.31 -9.42 6.39
C SER A 63 -1.91 -9.13 6.90
N LEU A 64 -1.41 -9.96 7.83
CA LEU A 64 -0.09 -9.79 8.42
C LEU A 64 1.05 -9.95 7.38
N LYS A 65 0.91 -10.88 6.43
CA LYS A 65 1.90 -11.06 5.36
C LYS A 65 1.93 -9.87 4.41
N LEU A 66 0.78 -9.26 4.11
CA LEU A 66 0.71 -8.04 3.32
C LEU A 66 1.32 -6.85 4.07
N ALA A 67 0.98 -6.70 5.35
CA ALA A 67 1.54 -5.66 6.20
C ALA A 67 3.07 -5.72 6.23
N PHE A 68 3.62 -6.91 6.49
CA PHE A 68 5.07 -7.10 6.56
C PHE A 68 5.78 -6.76 5.25
N ARG A 69 5.24 -7.23 4.10
CA ARG A 69 5.84 -6.97 2.79
C ARG A 69 5.82 -5.49 2.42
N LEU A 70 4.72 -4.80 2.68
CA LEU A 70 4.59 -3.37 2.39
C LEU A 70 5.44 -2.54 3.37
N ALA A 71 5.46 -2.87 4.65
CA ALA A 71 6.32 -2.20 5.63
C ALA A 71 7.81 -2.39 5.31
N ALA A 72 8.22 -3.58 4.84
CA ALA A 72 9.57 -3.82 4.37
C ALA A 72 9.91 -3.00 3.11
N PHE A 73 8.93 -2.79 2.23
CA PHE A 73 9.10 -1.92 1.06
C PHE A 73 9.24 -0.45 1.44
N GLY A 74 8.46 0.07 2.40
CA GLY A 74 8.63 1.42 2.94
C GLY A 74 10.01 1.60 3.59
N ALA A 75 10.44 0.64 4.41
CA ALA A 75 11.79 0.67 4.99
C ALA A 75 12.89 0.65 3.91
N PHE A 76 12.68 -0.07 2.81
CA PHE A 76 13.60 -0.08 1.68
C PHE A 76 13.67 1.27 0.96
N ILE A 77 12.56 2.02 0.86
CA ILE A 77 12.53 3.39 0.35
C ILE A 77 13.40 4.29 1.24
N GLU A 78 13.17 4.28 2.56
CA GLU A 78 13.96 5.08 3.52
C GLU A 78 15.45 4.75 3.44
N LEU A 79 15.80 3.47 3.38
CA LEU A 79 17.19 3.03 3.23
C LEU A 79 17.81 3.49 1.91
N THR A 80 17.02 3.57 0.84
CA THR A 80 17.48 4.12 -0.44
C THR A 80 17.69 5.63 -0.32
N GLN A 81 16.75 6.35 0.27
CA GLN A 81 16.84 7.80 0.47
C GLN A 81 18.02 8.19 1.37
N ALA A 82 18.37 7.34 2.35
CA ALA A 82 19.53 7.52 3.22
C ALA A 82 20.89 7.43 2.49
N ILE A 83 20.92 7.00 1.23
CA ILE A 83 22.14 6.97 0.42
C ILE A 83 22.47 8.41 0.01
N PRO A 84 23.66 8.97 0.38
CA PRO A 84 23.98 10.38 0.14
C PRO A 84 23.86 10.83 -1.32
N PHE A 85 24.11 9.93 -2.27
CA PHE A 85 24.01 10.21 -3.72
C PHE A 85 22.56 10.49 -4.20
N ILE A 86 21.55 10.04 -3.46
CA ILE A 86 20.13 10.22 -3.81
C ILE A 86 19.66 11.65 -3.48
N HIS A 87 20.40 12.39 -2.63
CA HIS A 87 20.07 13.76 -2.20
C HIS A 87 18.63 13.86 -1.66
N ARG A 88 18.25 12.84 -0.86
CA ARG A 88 16.97 12.77 -0.16
C ARG A 88 17.21 12.64 1.33
N ASP A 89 16.26 13.18 2.09
CA ASP A 89 16.25 13.02 3.54
C ASP A 89 15.42 11.79 3.88
N ALA A 90 16.06 10.78 4.48
CA ALA A 90 15.33 9.67 5.08
C ALA A 90 14.69 10.14 6.38
N GLU A 91 13.39 9.91 6.54
CA GLU A 91 12.62 10.29 7.71
C GLU A 91 11.89 9.06 8.25
N LEU A 92 12.31 8.55 9.42
CA LEU A 92 11.61 7.43 10.07
C LEU A 92 10.10 7.70 10.28
N ALA A 93 9.69 8.96 10.35
CA ALA A 93 8.29 9.33 10.45
C ALA A 93 7.49 9.02 9.17
N ASP A 94 8.12 9.05 7.98
CA ASP A 94 7.48 8.66 6.73
C ASP A 94 7.21 7.16 6.71
N TRP A 95 8.18 6.35 7.17
CA TRP A 95 7.94 4.92 7.38
C TRP A 95 6.79 4.64 8.38
N PHE A 96 6.69 5.39 9.47
CA PHE A 96 5.54 5.27 10.39
C PHE A 96 4.22 5.70 9.74
N ALA A 97 4.25 6.73 8.90
CA ALA A 97 3.08 7.18 8.14
C ALA A 97 2.61 6.08 7.16
N ASP A 98 3.54 5.43 6.47
CA ASP A 98 3.27 4.28 5.58
C ASP A 98 2.62 3.13 6.35
N MET A 99 3.18 2.78 7.51
CA MET A 99 2.60 1.76 8.39
C MET A 99 1.17 2.10 8.81
N SER A 100 0.89 3.38 9.12
CA SER A 100 -0.46 3.82 9.50
C SER A 100 -1.46 3.63 8.35
N ALA A 101 -1.07 3.97 7.11
CA ALA A 101 -1.88 3.78 5.91
C ALA A 101 -2.16 2.28 5.65
N ILE A 102 -1.13 1.44 5.74
CA ILE A 102 -1.23 -0.02 5.58
C ILE A 102 -2.22 -0.59 6.59
N LEU A 103 -2.05 -0.26 7.87
CA LEU A 103 -2.91 -0.76 8.95
C LEU A 103 -4.35 -0.29 8.80
N GLY A 104 -4.58 0.96 8.40
CA GLY A 104 -5.90 1.51 8.13
C GLY A 104 -6.68 0.72 7.07
N ILE A 105 -6.07 0.47 5.91
CA ILE A 105 -6.71 -0.32 4.84
C ILE A 105 -6.94 -1.76 5.28
N LEU A 106 -5.97 -2.40 5.93
CA LEU A 106 -6.11 -3.77 6.41
C LEU A 106 -7.20 -3.89 7.48
N PHE A 107 -7.35 -2.89 8.35
CA PHE A 107 -8.42 -2.82 9.33
C PHE A 107 -9.79 -2.77 8.65
N ILE A 108 -9.99 -1.84 7.71
CA ILE A 108 -11.22 -1.72 6.91
C ILE A 108 -11.53 -3.04 6.22
N ARG A 109 -10.55 -3.63 5.55
CA ARG A 109 -10.69 -4.91 4.86
C ARG A 109 -11.13 -6.03 5.80
N ASN A 110 -10.47 -6.18 6.95
CA ASN A 110 -10.77 -7.24 7.91
C ASN A 110 -12.17 -7.06 8.51
N ILE A 111 -12.58 -5.81 8.76
CA ILE A 111 -13.93 -5.46 9.19
C ILE A 111 -14.96 -5.89 8.14
N THR A 112 -14.76 -5.51 6.89
CA THR A 112 -15.63 -5.86 5.77
C THR A 112 -15.77 -7.38 5.65
N TYR A 113 -14.66 -8.13 5.66
CA TYR A 113 -14.71 -9.60 5.61
C TYR A 113 -15.51 -10.20 6.78
N ARG A 114 -15.36 -9.66 8.00
CA ARG A 114 -16.11 -10.14 9.17
C ARG A 114 -17.61 -9.90 9.03
N TYR A 115 -18.04 -8.72 8.58
CA TYR A 115 -19.46 -8.41 8.42
C TYR A 115 -20.12 -9.20 7.29
N PHE A 116 -19.47 -9.31 6.12
CA PHE A 116 -20.05 -10.01 4.96
C PHE A 116 -20.00 -11.54 5.07
N CYS A 117 -18.99 -12.13 5.72
CA CYS A 117 -18.98 -13.59 5.95
C CYS A 117 -19.90 -14.01 7.11
N ARG A 118 -20.15 -13.15 8.11
CA ARG A 118 -21.06 -13.47 9.21
C ARG A 118 -22.54 -13.49 8.79
N SER A 119 -22.95 -12.68 7.81
CA SER A 119 -24.32 -12.66 7.30
C SER A 119 -24.67 -13.90 6.46
N HIS A 120 -23.70 -14.45 5.71
CA HIS A 120 -23.91 -15.67 4.91
C HIS A 120 -24.10 -16.95 5.75
N ILE A 121 -23.50 -17.03 6.95
CA ILE A 121 -23.66 -18.19 7.84
C ILE A 121 -25.03 -18.19 8.53
N GLN A 122 -25.60 -17.03 8.87
CA GLN A 122 -26.94 -16.97 9.46
C GLN A 122 -28.05 -17.30 8.46
N LYS A 123 -27.88 -16.97 7.17
CA LYS A 123 -28.89 -17.28 6.14
C LYS A 123 -28.97 -18.75 5.71
N GLN A 124 -28.01 -19.60 6.09
CA GLN A 124 -28.06 -21.04 5.83
C GLN A 124 -28.53 -21.87 7.03
N ARG A 125 -28.90 -21.22 8.14
CA ARG A 125 -29.41 -21.84 9.35
C ARG A 125 -30.94 -21.71 9.51
N TYR A 126 -31.60 -21.10 8.55
CA TYR A 126 -33.06 -20.98 8.42
C TYR A 126 -33.45 -21.43 7.01
#